data_AF-A0AAD6HD51-F1
#
_entry.id   AF-A0AAD6HD51-F1
#
_cell.length_a   1.000
_cell.length_b   1.000
_cell.length_c   1.000
_cell.angle_alpha   90.00
_cell.angle_beta   90.00
_cell.angle_gamma   90.00
#
_symmetry.space_group_name_H-M   'P 1'
#
loop_
_entity.id
_entity.type
_entity.pdbx_description
1 polymer ?
#
loop_
_entity_poly.entity_id
_entity_poly.type
_entity_poly.pdbx_seq_one_letter_code
_entity_poly.pdbx_strand_id
1 'polypeptide(L)'
;MDDMSSLVFDALSTPSAEPSPITTNNQAFDQLEASFTQPAVTEPTMPTTSPTPGLGTKRKKAKDAPKQTRRKRNEPEPEWSELVREKQHKEQAKSTRCRQACDRCKMRKARCDPGGDQADGACLSCYVEGIACKVTDRVTNETFVRGEAGMLRRELAAVQEELDQTAQQLDNALKSSQRLQEENSSLLFEVHRLNQLWASSESFPGGFNRAAFPHLSLGTDPFNNPQ
;
A
#
# COMPACT_ATOMS: atom_id res chain seq x y z
N MET A 1 -37.35 -20.41 -37.67
CA MET A 1 -35.92 -20.56 -37.29
C MET A 1 -35.74 -19.84 -35.95
N ASP A 2 -36.49 -20.19 -34.91
CA ASP A 2 -36.44 -21.42 -34.09
C ASP A 2 -35.12 -21.56 -33.34
N ASP A 3 -35.18 -21.13 -32.08
CA ASP A 3 -34.73 -21.79 -30.85
C ASP A 3 -33.40 -22.57 -30.81
N MET A 4 -32.52 -22.10 -29.92
CA MET A 4 -31.67 -22.90 -29.03
C MET A 4 -31.42 -22.03 -27.77
N SER A 5 -32.31 -22.04 -26.78
CA SER A 5 -32.41 -23.02 -25.69
C SER A 5 -31.10 -23.32 -24.95
N SER A 6 -31.14 -22.96 -23.67
CA SER A 6 -30.50 -23.58 -22.51
C SER A 6 -28.98 -23.60 -22.40
N LEU A 7 -28.45 -22.64 -21.65
CA LEU A 7 -27.36 -22.91 -20.72
C LEU A 7 -27.88 -22.73 -19.29
N VAL A 8 -28.22 -23.89 -18.75
CA VAL A 8 -28.26 -24.28 -17.34
C VAL A 8 -27.57 -23.33 -16.36
N PHE A 9 -28.39 -22.79 -15.45
CA PHE A 9 -28.00 -22.27 -14.16
C PHE A 9 -27.52 -23.43 -13.28
N ASP A 10 -26.21 -23.57 -13.10
CA ASP A 10 -25.67 -24.44 -12.04
C ASP A 10 -25.79 -23.71 -10.70
N ALA A 11 -26.75 -24.16 -9.90
CA ALA A 11 -26.93 -23.76 -8.51
C ALA A 11 -25.83 -24.40 -7.66
N LEU A 12 -24.74 -23.68 -7.44
CA LEU A 12 -23.80 -23.96 -6.35
C LEU A 12 -24.44 -23.53 -5.03
N SER A 13 -25.00 -24.51 -4.33
CA SER A 13 -25.37 -24.46 -2.92
C SER A 13 -24.20 -23.95 -2.07
N THR A 14 -24.28 -22.69 -1.64
CA THR A 14 -23.45 -22.16 -0.55
C THR A 14 -24.09 -22.52 0.79
N PRO A 15 -23.41 -23.27 1.68
CA PRO A 15 -23.88 -23.44 3.04
C PRO A 15 -23.76 -22.12 3.81
N SER A 16 -24.89 -21.72 4.38
CA SER A 16 -25.06 -20.63 5.35
C SER A 16 -24.08 -20.81 6.52
N ALA A 17 -23.02 -20.00 6.56
CA ALA A 17 -22.17 -19.83 7.73
C ALA A 17 -22.68 -18.62 8.52
N GLU A 18 -23.25 -18.89 9.69
CA GLU A 18 -23.67 -17.88 10.66
C GLU A 18 -22.46 -17.07 11.16
N PRO A 19 -22.56 -15.74 11.29
CA PRO A 19 -21.52 -14.95 11.93
C PRO A 19 -21.57 -15.14 13.44
N SER A 20 -20.53 -15.76 13.99
CA SER A 20 -20.30 -15.80 15.44
C SER A 20 -20.04 -14.38 15.97
N PRO A 21 -20.54 -14.00 17.15
CA PRO A 21 -20.24 -12.70 17.74
C PRO A 21 -18.75 -12.64 18.14
N ILE A 22 -18.05 -11.66 17.57
CA ILE A 22 -16.70 -11.27 18.00
C ILE A 22 -16.84 -10.61 19.37
N THR A 23 -16.58 -11.38 20.43
CA THR A 23 -16.40 -10.83 21.78
C THR A 23 -15.05 -10.13 21.82
N THR A 24 -15.08 -8.81 21.66
CA THR A 24 -13.92 -7.92 21.85
C THR A 24 -13.53 -7.93 23.34
N ASN A 25 -12.55 -8.76 23.70
CA ASN A 25 -11.98 -8.77 25.05
C ASN A 25 -10.77 -7.83 25.12
N ASN A 26 -11.05 -6.52 25.21
CA ASN A 26 -10.05 -5.45 25.41
C ASN A 26 -9.74 -5.26 26.91
N GLN A 27 -9.28 -6.30 27.61
CA GLN A 27 -8.91 -6.18 29.04
C GLN A 27 -7.68 -7.02 29.42
N ALA A 28 -6.59 -6.95 28.64
CA ALA A 28 -5.35 -7.65 29.00
C ALA A 28 -4.04 -6.93 28.62
N PHE A 29 -4.04 -5.62 28.39
CA PHE A 29 -2.82 -4.89 28.00
C PHE A 29 -2.40 -3.73 28.91
N ASP A 30 -2.94 -3.65 30.14
CA ASP A 30 -2.66 -2.55 31.08
C ASP A 30 -2.04 -2.97 32.43
N GLN A 31 -1.42 -4.15 32.54
CA GLN A 31 -0.84 -4.61 33.83
C GLN A 31 0.61 -5.13 33.78
N LEU A 32 1.44 -4.66 32.85
CA LEU A 32 2.89 -4.97 32.89
C LEU A 32 3.81 -3.73 32.90
N GLU A 33 3.29 -2.55 33.23
CA GLU A 33 4.10 -1.36 33.52
C GLU A 33 4.14 -1.04 35.02
N ALA A 34 4.72 -1.91 35.84
CA ALA A 34 5.09 -1.54 37.21
C ALA A 34 6.10 -2.52 37.81
N SER A 35 7.35 -2.51 37.34
CA SER A 35 8.57 -2.78 38.13
C SER A 35 9.78 -3.02 37.22
N PHE A 36 10.39 -1.94 36.74
CA PHE A 36 11.78 -1.99 36.28
C PHE A 36 12.58 -0.92 37.03
N THR A 37 13.01 -1.28 38.22
CA THR A 37 13.95 -0.51 39.04
C THR A 37 15.29 -0.50 38.34
N GLN A 38 15.79 0.69 37.99
CA GLN A 38 17.13 0.89 37.45
C GLN A 38 18.17 0.55 38.53
N PRO A 39 19.19 -0.30 38.26
CA PRO A 39 20.38 -0.34 39.10
C PRO A 39 21.31 0.83 38.76
N ALA A 40 21.83 1.43 39.82
CA ALA A 40 22.71 2.59 39.83
C ALA A 40 23.95 2.43 38.94
N VAL A 41 24.30 3.54 38.29
CA VAL A 41 25.53 3.74 37.53
C VAL A 41 26.71 3.77 38.50
N THR A 42 27.59 2.77 38.45
CA THR A 42 28.94 2.87 38.99
C THR A 42 29.93 2.97 37.83
N GLU A 43 30.74 4.02 37.88
CA GLU A 43 31.79 4.35 36.94
C GLU A 43 32.84 3.23 36.85
N PRO A 44 33.22 2.78 35.63
CA PRO A 44 34.44 2.01 35.46
C PRO A 44 35.63 2.95 35.20
N THR A 45 36.49 3.01 36.21
CA THR A 45 37.85 3.56 36.21
C THR A 45 38.67 3.03 35.04
N MET A 46 39.35 3.97 34.35
CA MET A 46 40.31 3.70 33.28
C MET A 46 41.57 2.99 33.82
N PRO A 47 42.10 1.95 33.14
CA PRO A 47 43.51 1.62 33.24
C PRO A 47 44.29 2.20 32.06
N THR A 48 45.05 3.24 32.34
CA THR A 48 46.18 3.70 31.53
C THR A 48 47.24 2.59 31.49
N THR A 49 47.47 1.99 30.32
CA THR A 49 48.68 1.21 30.06
C THR A 49 49.29 1.63 28.73
N SER A 50 50.54 2.07 28.83
CA SER A 50 51.42 2.54 27.77
C SER A 50 51.76 1.40 26.79
N PRO A 51 51.88 1.65 25.47
CA PRO A 51 52.44 0.67 24.55
C PRO A 51 53.98 0.75 24.56
N THR A 52 54.61 -0.25 25.17
CA THR A 52 56.04 -0.56 25.01
C THR A 52 56.27 -1.21 23.64
N PRO A 53 57.35 -0.88 22.89
CA PRO A 53 57.61 -1.47 21.57
C PRO A 53 58.20 -2.88 21.72
N GLY A 54 57.36 -3.89 21.51
CA GLY A 54 57.71 -5.30 21.52
C GLY A 54 58.19 -5.80 20.15
N LEU A 55 59.37 -6.42 20.17
CA LEU A 55 60.10 -7.04 19.08
C LEU A 55 59.24 -7.92 18.14
N GLY A 56 59.53 -7.80 16.84
CA GLY A 56 58.91 -8.56 15.77
C GLY A 56 59.08 -10.07 15.91
N THR A 57 57.96 -10.76 16.16
CA THR A 57 57.84 -12.19 15.95
C THR A 57 57.53 -12.45 14.47
N LYS A 58 58.50 -13.06 13.77
CA LYS A 58 58.32 -13.57 12.41
C LYS A 58 57.21 -14.63 12.40
N ARG A 59 56.00 -14.24 11.99
CA ARG A 59 54.92 -15.19 11.69
C ARG A 59 55.34 -16.08 10.51
N LYS A 60 55.55 -17.36 10.81
CA LYS A 60 55.71 -18.43 9.81
C LYS A 60 54.49 -18.42 8.89
N LYS A 61 54.72 -18.31 7.58
CA LYS A 61 53.68 -18.40 6.55
C LYS A 61 53.10 -19.82 6.57
N ALA A 62 51.85 -19.96 7.01
CA ALA A 62 51.04 -21.12 6.66
C ALA A 62 50.86 -21.09 5.12
N LYS A 63 51.52 -22.04 4.45
CA LYS A 63 51.19 -22.42 3.08
C LYS A 63 49.92 -23.28 3.17
N ASP A 64 49.13 -23.30 2.09
CA ASP A 64 47.96 -24.17 1.90
C ASP A 64 46.59 -23.57 2.32
N ALA A 65 46.41 -22.26 2.14
CA ALA A 65 45.08 -21.73 1.84
C ALA A 65 44.89 -21.68 0.31
N PRO A 66 43.78 -22.24 -0.25
CA PRO A 66 43.54 -22.16 -1.68
C PRO A 66 43.47 -20.68 -2.10
N LYS A 67 44.40 -20.26 -2.95
CA LYS A 67 44.36 -18.93 -3.57
C LYS A 67 43.08 -18.85 -4.39
N GLN A 68 42.15 -18.00 -3.95
CA GLN A 68 41.00 -17.64 -4.75
C GLN A 68 41.51 -17.11 -6.08
N THR A 69 41.26 -17.87 -7.15
CA THR A 69 41.66 -17.48 -8.49
C THR A 69 40.90 -16.21 -8.85
N ARG A 70 41.63 -15.19 -9.30
CA ARG A 70 41.03 -13.93 -9.71
C ARG A 70 40.16 -14.20 -10.94
N ARG A 71 38.86 -13.95 -10.85
CA ARG A 71 37.91 -14.15 -11.96
C ARG A 71 38.39 -13.45 -13.22
N LYS A 72 38.19 -14.10 -14.37
CA LYS A 72 38.52 -13.52 -15.67
C LYS A 72 37.56 -12.36 -15.97
N ARG A 73 38.06 -11.33 -16.65
CA ARG A 73 37.34 -10.07 -16.88
C ARG A 73 35.99 -10.21 -17.61
N ASN A 74 35.80 -11.28 -18.40
CA ASN A 74 34.62 -11.48 -19.26
C ASN A 74 33.64 -12.54 -18.73
N GLU A 75 33.73 -12.91 -17.46
CA GLU A 75 32.78 -13.85 -16.84
C GLU A 75 31.58 -13.07 -16.29
N PRO A 76 30.32 -13.50 -16.53
CA PRO A 76 29.14 -12.80 -16.04
C PRO A 76 29.17 -12.68 -14.52
N GLU A 77 28.68 -11.57 -13.97
CA GLU A 77 28.62 -11.40 -12.52
C GLU A 77 27.80 -12.55 -11.92
N PRO A 78 28.36 -13.34 -10.99
CA PRO A 78 27.60 -14.41 -10.37
C PRO A 78 26.55 -13.83 -9.45
N GLU A 79 25.55 -14.65 -9.16
CA GLU A 79 24.56 -14.37 -8.13
C GLU A 79 25.29 -14.21 -6.79
N TRP A 80 25.50 -12.96 -6.38
CA TRP A 80 26.30 -12.62 -5.20
C TRP A 80 25.60 -13.01 -3.90
N SER A 81 24.28 -13.19 -3.95
CA SER A 81 23.43 -13.45 -2.80
C SER A 81 23.53 -14.91 -2.34
N GLU A 82 23.64 -15.86 -3.27
CA GLU A 82 23.85 -17.29 -3.05
C GLU A 82 25.17 -17.54 -2.31
N LEU A 83 26.25 -16.92 -2.77
CA LEU A 83 27.56 -17.02 -2.13
C LEU A 83 27.55 -16.41 -0.72
N VAL A 84 26.75 -15.38 -0.50
CA VAL A 84 26.61 -14.75 0.82
C VAL A 84 25.73 -15.59 1.74
N ARG A 85 24.65 -16.21 1.25
CA ARG A 85 23.83 -17.17 2.01
C ARG A 85 24.68 -18.33 2.52
N GLU A 86 25.49 -18.95 1.64
CA GLU A 86 26.38 -20.06 2.01
C GLU A 86 27.39 -19.64 3.09
N LYS A 87 27.99 -18.45 2.93
CA LYS A 87 28.94 -17.90 3.90
C LYS A 87 28.28 -17.50 5.23
N GLN A 88 27.06 -16.96 5.19
CA GLN A 88 26.30 -16.54 6.37
C GLN A 88 25.87 -17.74 7.23
N HIS A 89 25.36 -18.79 6.60
CA HIS A 89 25.02 -20.05 7.28
C HIS A 89 26.23 -20.62 8.04
N LYS A 90 27.43 -20.48 7.47
CA LYS A 90 28.69 -20.94 8.08
C LYS A 90 29.21 -20.03 9.20
N GLU A 91 28.91 -18.74 9.18
CA GLU A 91 29.44 -17.72 10.10
C GLU A 91 28.47 -17.32 11.24
N GLN A 92 27.22 -17.82 11.23
CA GLN A 92 26.15 -17.48 12.18
C GLN A 92 26.52 -17.69 13.66
N ALA A 93 27.50 -18.55 13.98
CA ALA A 93 27.87 -18.87 15.36
C ALA A 93 28.79 -17.86 16.08
N LYS A 94 29.30 -16.79 15.43
CA LYS A 94 30.45 -16.01 15.97
C LYS A 94 30.36 -14.47 16.01
N SER A 95 29.26 -13.80 15.63
CA SER A 95 29.28 -12.32 15.56
C SER A 95 27.94 -11.63 15.87
N THR A 96 27.86 -11.00 17.04
CA THR A 96 26.66 -10.36 17.60
C THR A 96 26.54 -8.85 17.31
N ARG A 97 27.49 -8.19 16.65
CA ARG A 97 27.35 -6.73 16.39
C ARG A 97 28.13 -6.28 15.16
N CYS A 98 27.47 -6.22 14.02
CA CYS A 98 27.94 -5.43 12.88
C CYS A 98 26.74 -4.93 12.08
N ARG A 99 26.74 -3.64 11.74
CA ARG A 99 25.80 -3.04 10.79
C ARG A 99 25.75 -3.94 9.55
N GLN A 100 24.55 -4.34 9.11
CA GLN A 100 24.38 -5.26 7.98
C GLN A 100 24.88 -4.57 6.71
N ALA A 101 26.04 -5.02 6.22
CA ALA A 101 26.53 -4.65 4.90
C ALA A 101 25.71 -5.37 3.82
N CYS A 102 25.54 -4.75 2.65
CA CYS A 102 24.96 -5.42 1.50
C CYS A 102 25.86 -6.58 1.02
N ASP A 103 25.26 -7.52 0.30
CA ASP A 103 25.89 -8.78 -0.08
C ASP A 103 27.14 -8.54 -0.95
N ARG A 104 27.07 -7.54 -1.84
CA ARG A 104 28.16 -7.13 -2.71
C ARG A 104 29.36 -6.57 -1.94
N CYS A 105 29.13 -5.60 -1.06
CA CYS A 105 30.19 -5.02 -0.23
C CYS A 105 30.80 -6.08 0.70
N LYS A 106 29.97 -7.02 1.18
CA LYS A 106 30.41 -8.15 2.00
C LYS A 106 31.35 -9.09 1.22
N MET A 107 31.04 -9.40 -0.04
CA MET A 107 31.89 -10.25 -0.89
C MET A 107 33.19 -9.57 -1.31
N ARG A 108 33.12 -8.29 -1.71
CA ARG A 108 34.31 -7.52 -2.11
C ARG A 108 35.15 -7.00 -0.93
N LYS A 109 34.68 -7.19 0.31
CA LYS A 109 35.29 -6.61 1.52
C LYS A 109 35.46 -5.09 1.42
N ALA A 110 34.49 -4.43 0.79
CA ALA A 110 34.44 -2.99 0.64
C ALA A 110 33.57 -2.36 1.74
N ARG A 111 33.75 -1.06 2.00
CA ARG A 111 32.90 -0.32 2.94
C ARG A 111 31.48 -0.23 2.39
N CYS A 112 30.48 -0.48 3.24
CA CYS A 112 29.07 -0.38 2.88
C CYS A 112 28.47 0.85 3.56
N ASP A 113 28.67 2.01 2.97
CA ASP A 113 28.06 3.24 3.47
C ASP A 113 26.57 3.27 3.06
N PRO A 114 25.64 3.57 3.97
CA PRO A 114 24.27 3.87 3.59
C PRO A 114 24.31 5.15 2.76
N GLY A 115 24.13 5.04 1.44
CA GLY A 115 23.81 6.21 0.65
C GLY A 115 22.50 6.73 1.23
N GLY A 116 22.48 7.98 1.69
CA GLY A 116 21.31 8.57 2.32
C GLY A 116 20.18 8.76 1.31
N ASP A 117 19.49 9.88 1.40
CA ASP A 117 18.28 10.15 0.61
C ASP A 117 18.51 10.17 -0.92
N GLN A 118 19.77 10.23 -1.37
CA GLN A 118 20.16 10.33 -2.78
C GLN A 118 20.29 8.98 -3.50
N ALA A 119 20.34 7.85 -2.77
CA ALA A 119 20.71 6.55 -3.35
C ALA A 119 19.55 5.55 -3.48
N ASP A 120 18.30 5.98 -3.28
CA ASP A 120 17.09 5.15 -3.43
C ASP A 120 17.20 3.77 -2.76
N GLY A 121 17.75 3.74 -1.54
CA GLY A 121 17.95 2.50 -0.79
C GLY A 121 19.24 1.75 -1.09
N ALA A 122 20.05 2.14 -2.07
CA ALA A 122 21.35 1.55 -2.36
C ALA A 122 22.49 2.11 -1.48
N CYS A 123 23.56 1.32 -1.31
CA CYS A 123 24.82 1.87 -0.80
C CYS A 123 25.54 2.69 -1.87
N LEU A 124 26.40 3.64 -1.46
CA LEU A 124 27.11 4.51 -2.40
C LEU A 124 27.91 3.74 -3.47
N SER A 125 28.60 2.66 -3.10
CA SER A 125 29.36 1.85 -4.05
C SER A 125 28.49 1.07 -5.04
N CYS A 126 27.29 0.65 -4.64
CA CYS A 126 26.35 0.00 -5.55
C CYS A 126 25.71 1.02 -6.50
N TYR A 127 25.37 2.20 -5.97
CA TYR A 127 24.78 3.30 -6.73
C TYR A 127 25.72 3.79 -7.84
N VAL A 128 26.99 4.06 -7.52
CA VAL A 128 27.99 4.52 -8.49
C VAL A 128 28.25 3.48 -9.59
N GLU A 129 28.21 2.20 -9.26
CA GLU A 129 28.40 1.12 -10.24
C GLU A 129 27.11 0.75 -10.99
N GLY A 130 25.96 1.35 -10.64
CA GLY A 130 24.67 1.07 -11.28
C GLY A 130 24.14 -0.34 -11.03
N ILE A 131 24.52 -0.97 -9.92
CA ILE A 131 24.16 -2.37 -9.59
C ILE A 131 23.15 -2.39 -8.44
N ALA A 132 22.15 -3.26 -8.54
CA ALA A 132 21.15 -3.47 -7.48
C ALA A 132 21.80 -3.81 -6.13
N CYS A 133 21.47 -3.02 -5.11
CA CYS A 133 21.97 -3.24 -3.76
C CYS A 133 21.09 -4.28 -3.05
N LYS A 134 21.53 -5.54 -2.99
CA LYS A 134 20.79 -6.62 -2.32
C LYS A 134 21.31 -6.90 -0.91
N VAL A 135 20.40 -7.27 -0.03
CA VAL A 135 20.67 -7.64 1.36
C VAL A 135 19.94 -8.95 1.67
N THR A 136 20.69 -9.97 2.07
CA THR A 136 20.13 -11.22 2.59
C THR A 136 19.83 -11.07 4.08
N ASP A 137 18.60 -11.36 4.51
CA ASP A 137 18.25 -11.50 5.93
C ASP A 137 18.87 -12.78 6.50
N ARG A 138 19.45 -12.69 7.70
CA ARG A 138 20.08 -13.80 8.39
C ARG A 138 19.09 -14.77 9.01
N VAL A 139 17.85 -14.33 9.24
CA VAL A 139 16.81 -15.16 9.87
C VAL A 139 16.05 -15.92 8.80
N THR A 140 15.48 -15.22 7.81
CA THR A 140 14.67 -15.85 6.76
C THR A 140 15.51 -16.41 5.60
N ASN A 141 16.78 -16.00 5.48
CA ASN A 141 17.65 -16.28 4.32
C ASN A 141 17.10 -15.72 2.98
N GLU A 142 16.08 -14.88 3.04
CA GLU A 142 15.52 -14.23 1.87
C GLU A 142 16.36 -13.01 1.47
N THR A 143 16.39 -12.74 0.17
CA THR A 143 17.18 -11.66 -0.42
C THR A 143 16.26 -10.57 -0.91
N PHE A 144 16.40 -9.40 -0.34
CA PHE A 144 15.60 -8.24 -0.69
C PHE A 144 16.49 -7.14 -1.24
N VAL A 145 15.90 -6.26 -2.05
CA VAL A 145 16.58 -5.03 -2.43
C VAL A 145 16.64 -4.12 -1.21
N ARG A 146 17.81 -3.55 -0.97
CA ARG A 146 18.01 -2.64 0.15
C ARG A 146 17.10 -1.42 -0.05
N GLY A 147 16.31 -1.10 0.98
CA GLY A 147 15.32 -0.01 0.91
C GLY A 147 13.96 -0.41 0.34
N GLU A 148 13.78 -1.64 -0.16
CA GLU A 148 12.51 -2.16 -0.68
C GLU A 148 11.38 -2.03 0.33
N ALA A 149 11.59 -2.45 1.58
CA ALA A 149 10.60 -2.27 2.65
C ALA A 149 10.25 -0.80 2.96
N GLY A 150 11.14 0.15 2.63
CA GLY A 150 10.86 1.58 2.75
C GLY A 150 10.07 2.11 1.56
N MET A 151 10.34 1.61 0.36
CA MET A 151 9.56 1.92 -0.84
C MET A 151 8.14 1.37 -0.73
N LEU A 152 8.00 0.10 -0.37
CA LEU A 152 6.70 -0.54 -0.16
C LEU A 152 5.86 0.18 0.90
N ARG A 153 6.48 0.67 1.99
CA ARG A 153 5.77 1.46 2.99
C ARG A 153 5.26 2.80 2.45
N ARG A 154 6.04 3.48 1.60
CA ARG A 154 5.61 4.73 0.96
C ARG A 154 4.49 4.50 -0.05
N GLU A 155 4.61 3.44 -0.84
CA GLU A 155 3.60 3.04 -1.81
C GLU A 155 2.29 2.65 -1.12
N LEU A 156 2.36 1.85 -0.05
CA LEU A 156 1.19 1.48 0.75
C LEU A 156 0.51 2.73 1.34
N ALA A 157 1.28 3.69 1.84
CA ALA A 157 0.72 4.94 2.35
C ALA A 157 0.04 5.77 1.24
N ALA A 158 0.65 5.86 0.05
CA ALA A 158 0.06 6.57 -1.09
C ALA A 158 -1.24 5.91 -1.55
N VAL A 159 -1.25 4.58 -1.68
CA VAL A 159 -2.45 3.82 -2.08
C VAL A 159 -3.56 3.95 -1.03
N GLN A 160 -3.23 3.96 0.26
CA GLN A 160 -4.21 4.20 1.32
C GLN A 160 -4.83 5.59 1.23
N GLU A 161 -4.03 6.63 0.95
CA GLU A 161 -4.52 7.97 0.76
C GLU A 161 -5.50 8.06 -0.43
N GLU A 162 -5.19 7.39 -1.55
CA GLU A 162 -6.10 7.31 -2.70
C GLU A 162 -7.42 6.60 -2.36
N LEU A 163 -7.37 5.53 -1.57
CA LEU A 163 -8.57 4.83 -1.09
C LEU A 163 -9.43 5.74 -0.21
N ASP A 164 -8.83 6.50 0.69
CA ASP A 164 -9.56 7.43 1.57
C ASP A 164 -10.20 8.57 0.77
N GLN A 165 -9.48 9.14 -0.21
CA GLN A 165 -9.99 10.18 -1.08
C GLN A 165 -11.18 9.69 -1.91
N THR A 166 -11.07 8.51 -2.52
CA THR A 166 -12.15 7.92 -3.33
C THR A 166 -13.36 7.55 -2.47
N ALA A 167 -13.15 7.02 -1.26
CA ALA A 167 -14.22 6.77 -0.31
C ALA A 167 -14.99 8.05 0.06
N GLN A 168 -14.28 9.15 0.31
CA GLN A 168 -14.91 10.45 0.56
C GLN A 168 -15.70 10.97 -0.64
N GLN A 169 -15.20 10.78 -1.86
CA GLN A 169 -15.94 11.16 -3.07
C GLN A 169 -17.25 10.38 -3.19
N LEU A 170 -17.24 9.08 -2.91
CA LEU A 170 -18.45 8.25 -2.92
C LEU A 170 -19.45 8.68 -1.85
N ASP A 171 -19.00 8.98 -0.63
CA ASP A 171 -19.86 9.46 0.46
C ASP A 171 -20.51 10.81 0.10
N ASN A 172 -19.74 11.75 -0.45
CA ASN A 172 -20.25 13.03 -0.92
C ASN A 172 -21.29 12.86 -2.05
N ALA A 173 -21.00 11.98 -3.02
CA ALA A 173 -21.92 11.67 -4.10
C ALA A 173 -23.23 11.06 -3.58
N LEU A 174 -23.15 10.12 -2.63
CA LEU A 174 -24.31 9.50 -2.00
C LEU A 174 -25.19 10.53 -1.29
N LYS A 175 -24.58 11.41 -0.48
CA LYS A 175 -25.29 12.52 0.20
C LYS A 175 -25.96 13.46 -0.78
N SER A 176 -25.28 13.82 -1.88
CA SER A 176 -25.86 14.67 -2.93
C SER A 176 -27.06 14.00 -3.61
N SER A 177 -26.97 12.69 -3.88
CA SER A 177 -28.06 11.92 -4.46
C SER A 177 -29.25 11.83 -3.50
N GLN A 178 -29.01 11.62 -2.20
CA GLN A 178 -30.08 11.61 -1.19
C GLN A 178 -30.80 12.95 -1.11
N ARG A 179 -30.05 14.06 -1.07
CA ARG A 179 -30.64 15.41 -1.07
C ARG A 179 -31.53 15.65 -2.29
N LEU A 180 -31.07 15.25 -3.47
CA LEU A 180 -31.88 15.36 -4.70
C LEU A 180 -33.13 14.47 -4.65
N GLN A 181 -33.05 13.28 -4.03
CA GLN A 181 -34.23 12.43 -3.82
C GLN A 181 -35.24 13.06 -2.86
N GLU A 182 -34.78 13.67 -1.78
CA GLU A 182 -35.64 14.40 -0.84
C GLU A 182 -36.33 15.59 -1.52
N GLU A 183 -35.57 16.41 -2.25
CA GLU A 183 -36.09 17.54 -3.03
C GLU A 183 -37.11 17.07 -4.08
N ASN A 184 -36.81 16.01 -4.83
CA ASN A 184 -37.75 15.40 -5.77
C ASN A 184 -39.03 14.91 -5.09
N SER A 185 -38.92 14.27 -3.92
CA SER A 185 -40.10 13.79 -3.18
C SER A 185 -40.99 14.94 -2.68
N SER A 186 -40.37 16.05 -2.27
CA SER A 186 -41.08 17.27 -1.84
C SER A 186 -41.82 17.92 -3.02
N LEU A 187 -41.17 18.01 -4.17
CA LEU A 187 -41.79 18.54 -5.39
C LEU A 187 -42.95 17.66 -5.86
N LEU A 188 -42.80 16.34 -5.82
CA LEU A 188 -43.89 15.41 -6.15
C LEU A 188 -45.10 15.59 -5.23
N PHE A 189 -44.86 15.81 -3.93
CA PHE A 189 -45.93 16.11 -2.99
C PHE A 189 -46.65 17.42 -3.32
N GLU A 190 -45.91 18.47 -3.67
CA GLU A 190 -46.51 19.76 -4.04
C GLU A 190 -47.27 19.68 -5.37
N VAL A 191 -46.74 18.97 -6.36
CA VAL A 191 -47.45 18.68 -7.62
C VAL A 191 -48.76 17.94 -7.34
N HIS A 192 -48.72 16.91 -6.48
CA HIS A 192 -49.92 16.18 -6.10
C HIS A 192 -50.96 17.07 -5.40
N ARG A 193 -50.51 17.92 -4.48
CA ARG A 193 -51.36 18.92 -3.79
C ARG A 193 -52.01 19.89 -4.77
N LEU A 194 -51.23 20.47 -5.70
CA LEU A 194 -51.75 21.38 -6.72
C LEU A 194 -52.76 20.68 -7.63
N ASN A 195 -52.52 19.42 -7.99
CA ASN A 195 -53.44 18.63 -8.81
C ASN A 195 -54.79 18.40 -8.08
N GLN A 196 -54.77 18.14 -6.77
CA GLN A 196 -56.01 18.04 -5.98
C GLN A 196 -56.77 19.38 -5.90
N LEU A 197 -56.06 20.50 -5.68
CA LEU A 197 -56.66 21.83 -5.67
C LEU A 197 -57.29 22.17 -7.02
N TRP A 198 -56.61 21.81 -8.12
CA TRP A 198 -57.15 22.00 -9.46
C TRP A 198 -58.41 21.15 -9.71
N ALA A 199 -58.38 19.86 -9.40
CA ALA A 199 -59.54 18.96 -9.57
C ALA A 199 -60.77 19.41 -8.77
N SER A 200 -60.58 19.94 -7.56
CA SER A 200 -61.68 20.49 -6.74
C SER A 200 -62.25 21.80 -7.32
N SER A 201 -61.46 22.60 -8.02
CA SER A 201 -61.93 23.83 -8.67
C SER A 201 -62.83 23.57 -9.89
N GLU A 202 -62.65 22.45 -10.59
CA GLU A 202 -63.49 22.04 -11.72
C GLU A 202 -64.86 21.46 -11.30
N SER A 203 -65.03 21.16 -10.01
CA SER A 203 -66.24 20.53 -9.47
C SER A 203 -67.33 21.54 -9.05
N PHE A 204 -67.24 22.81 -9.45
CA PHE A 204 -68.31 23.79 -9.20
C PHE A 204 -69.54 23.51 -10.09
N PRO A 205 -70.73 23.27 -9.51
CA PRO A 205 -71.97 23.10 -10.25
C PRO A 205 -72.48 24.48 -10.70
N GLY A 206 -71.82 25.02 -11.73
CA GLY A 206 -72.13 26.31 -12.32
C GLY A 206 -71.30 26.48 -13.57
N GLY A 207 -71.76 25.88 -14.67
CA GLY A 207 -71.02 25.76 -15.92
C GLY A 207 -70.49 27.09 -16.45
N PHE A 208 -69.17 27.26 -16.42
CA PHE A 208 -68.50 28.08 -17.42
C PHE A 208 -68.37 27.26 -18.70
N ASN A 209 -69.31 27.48 -19.61
CA ASN A 209 -69.27 27.01 -20.98
C ASN A 209 -67.92 27.33 -21.61
N ARG A 210 -67.07 26.33 -21.84
CA ARG A 210 -65.87 26.45 -22.69
C ARG A 210 -66.21 26.68 -24.17
N ALA A 211 -67.49 26.75 -24.53
CA ALA A 211 -68.00 26.95 -25.88
C ALA A 211 -68.03 28.42 -26.37
N ALA A 212 -67.39 29.37 -25.67
CA ALA A 212 -67.41 30.79 -26.02
C ALA A 212 -66.02 31.39 -26.27
N PHE A 213 -65.08 30.62 -26.82
CA PHE A 213 -63.98 31.22 -27.58
C PHE A 213 -64.37 31.17 -29.06
N PRO A 214 -64.64 32.32 -29.72
CA PRO A 214 -64.74 32.32 -31.16
C PRO A 214 -63.41 31.82 -31.70
N HIS A 215 -63.48 30.80 -32.55
CA HIS A 215 -62.41 30.34 -33.44
C HIS A 215 -61.64 31.55 -33.98
N LEU A 216 -60.50 31.86 -33.36
CA LEU A 216 -59.42 32.58 -34.02
C LEU A 216 -58.84 31.57 -34.99
N SER A 217 -59.21 31.78 -36.25
CA SER A 217 -58.66 31.09 -37.40
C SER A 217 -57.16 30.95 -37.25
N LEU A 218 -56.70 29.69 -37.31
CA LEU A 218 -55.31 29.31 -37.56
C LEU A 218 -54.79 30.15 -38.74
N GLY A 219 -54.04 31.19 -38.42
CA GLY A 219 -53.18 31.86 -39.35
C GLY A 219 -52.12 30.86 -39.78
N THR A 220 -52.03 30.66 -41.08
CA THR A 220 -51.03 29.86 -41.77
C THR A 220 -49.62 30.12 -41.25
N ASP A 221 -48.90 29.06 -40.88
CA ASP A 221 -47.47 29.09 -40.58
C ASP A 221 -46.66 29.54 -41.82
N PRO A 222 -45.82 30.60 -41.74
CA PRO A 222 -44.93 30.98 -42.84
C PRO A 222 -43.53 30.34 -42.76
N PHE A 223 -43.27 29.38 -41.87
CA PHE A 223 -41.97 28.73 -41.73
C PHE A 223 -41.97 27.27 -42.15
N ASN A 224 -42.33 27.03 -43.41
CA ASN A 224 -41.85 25.89 -44.16
C ASN A 224 -40.73 26.39 -45.08
N ASN A 225 -39.49 26.28 -44.63
CA ASN A 225 -38.33 26.55 -45.49
C ASN A 225 -37.43 25.31 -45.50
N PRO A 226 -37.46 24.49 -46.57
CA PRO A 226 -36.45 23.49 -46.82
C PRO A 226 -35.36 24.07 -47.74
N GLN A 227 -34.17 24.31 -47.18
CA GLN A 227 -32.89 24.16 -47.89
C GLN A 227 -31.82 23.69 -46.92
#